data_AF-A0A921LE60-F1
#
_entry.id   AF-A0A921LE60-F1
#
_cell.length_a   1.000
_cell.length_b   1.000
_cell.length_c   1.000
_cell.angle_alpha   90.00
_cell.angle_beta   90.00
_cell.angle_gamma   90.00
#
_symmetry.space_group_name_H-M   'P 1'
#
loop_
_entity.id
_entity.type
_entity.pdbx_description
1 polymer ?
#
loop_
_entity_poly.entity_id
_entity_poly.type
_entity_poly.pdbx_seq_one_letter_code
_entity_poly.pdbx_strand_id
1 'polypeptide(L)'
;MRDTLYFKDDDSRLSFLQGNYVTLTNMSDHDIDRIIRYHLEPINISFHTTNPELRCQMLHNRFAGEALKKVDRLYEAGIEMNGQIVLCRGINDGEELERTIRDLSGYLPCLQSVSVVPVGLTKYRDGLYPLEPFTPEDARKVLEVVHRWQDELYEKWGSHFIHAGDEWYLLAGEEMPPQERYDGYLQLENGVGMMRLLENEFQEAFDGLPGDDLSREVSVATGKLAYPLICSMAEKLKSRYPGTVIHTYQIENRYFGERITVAGLITGQDLKEQLAGKDLGKALLLPCNMFRSQEEVFLDDVTLTELKDALQSEIDIVKSSGQDFIDAVLKLR
;
A
#
# COMPACT_ATOMS: atom_id res chain seq x y z
N MET A 1 26.75 4.41 -8.72
CA MET A 1 25.91 4.67 -7.52
C MET A 1 25.69 6.16 -7.42
N ARG A 2 24.43 6.65 -7.50
CA ARG A 2 24.12 8.06 -7.28
C ARG A 2 23.83 8.30 -5.79
N ASP A 3 24.51 9.26 -5.18
CA ASP A 3 24.41 9.65 -3.77
C ASP A 3 23.03 10.25 -3.38
N THR A 4 22.19 10.59 -4.35
CA THR A 4 20.94 11.35 -4.12
C THR A 4 19.76 10.51 -3.64
N LEU A 5 19.90 9.18 -3.53
CA LEU A 5 18.86 8.30 -2.99
C LEU A 5 19.03 7.99 -1.50
N TYR A 6 20.20 8.25 -0.90
CA TYR A 6 20.48 7.94 0.50
C TYR A 6 19.96 8.99 1.50
N PHE A 7 19.68 10.21 1.03
CA PHE A 7 19.25 11.34 1.86
C PHE A 7 17.80 11.74 1.58
N LYS A 8 16.93 10.76 1.72
CA LYS A 8 15.50 10.93 1.54
C LYS A 8 14.87 10.05 2.62
N ASP A 9 14.26 10.71 3.61
CA ASP A 9 13.58 10.11 4.76
C ASP A 9 12.84 8.83 4.34
N ASP A 10 12.70 7.84 5.24
CA ASP A 10 11.93 6.61 4.98
C ASP A 10 10.55 6.96 4.35
N ASP A 11 9.97 8.10 4.76
CA ASP A 11 8.75 8.70 4.25
C ASP A 11 8.78 9.01 2.74
N SER A 12 9.91 9.37 2.16
CA SER A 12 10.02 9.73 0.73
C SER A 12 10.29 8.55 -0.20
N ARG A 13 10.82 7.43 0.33
CA ARG A 13 10.89 6.16 -0.40
C ARG A 13 9.54 5.43 -0.33
N LEU A 14 8.84 5.53 0.80
CA LEU A 14 7.49 5.02 0.97
C LEU A 14 6.44 5.87 0.24
N SER A 15 6.59 7.20 0.21
CA SER A 15 5.74 8.15 -0.55
C SER A 15 5.91 8.03 -2.07
N PHE A 16 6.87 7.24 -2.58
CA PHE A 16 6.91 6.91 -4.01
C PHE A 16 5.90 5.79 -4.37
N LEU A 17 5.50 4.97 -3.38
CA LEU A 17 4.49 3.91 -3.54
C LEU A 17 3.14 4.28 -2.92
N GLN A 18 3.14 5.16 -1.92
CA GLN A 18 1.96 5.74 -1.30
C GLN A 18 1.70 7.09 -1.94
N GLY A 19 0.55 7.28 -2.61
CA GLY A 19 0.21 8.48 -3.41
C GLY A 19 0.68 9.80 -2.80
N ASN A 20 1.00 10.83 -3.60
CA ASN A 20 1.75 12.03 -3.16
C ASN A 20 1.19 12.78 -1.91
N TYR A 21 1.43 12.30 -0.69
CA TYR A 21 1.00 12.95 0.56
C TYR A 21 1.97 14.05 0.96
N VAL A 22 1.43 15.20 1.37
CA VAL A 22 2.22 16.32 1.90
C VAL A 22 2.07 16.48 3.40
N THR A 23 3.15 16.78 4.10
CA THR A 23 3.10 17.05 5.56
C THR A 23 2.71 18.50 5.89
N LEU A 24 2.49 19.35 4.87
CA LEU A 24 2.24 20.80 4.95
C LEU A 24 3.39 21.65 5.51
N THR A 25 4.45 21.01 6.03
CA THR A 25 5.60 21.69 6.64
C THR A 25 6.44 22.43 5.60
N ASN A 26 6.53 21.89 4.38
CA ASN A 26 7.27 22.47 3.26
C ASN A 26 6.41 23.40 2.37
N MET A 27 5.15 23.66 2.73
CA MET A 27 4.26 24.53 1.97
C MET A 27 4.26 25.94 2.56
N SER A 28 4.49 26.95 1.72
CA SER A 28 4.37 28.34 2.13
C SER A 28 2.90 28.78 2.22
N ASP A 29 2.62 29.89 2.91
CA ASP A 29 1.26 30.45 2.91
C ASP A 29 0.77 30.81 1.51
N HIS A 30 1.68 31.24 0.64
CA HIS A 30 1.39 31.49 -0.77
C HIS A 30 1.00 30.22 -1.54
N ASP A 31 1.57 29.06 -1.19
CA ASP A 31 1.18 27.79 -1.82
C ASP A 31 -0.24 27.39 -1.38
N ILE A 32 -0.58 27.59 -0.10
CA ILE A 32 -1.94 27.39 0.42
C ILE A 32 -2.92 28.36 -0.25
N ASP A 33 -2.57 29.64 -0.39
CA ASP A 33 -3.39 30.65 -1.09
C ASP A 33 -3.65 30.24 -2.54
N ARG A 34 -2.66 29.66 -3.22
CA ARG A 34 -2.82 29.16 -4.59
C ARG A 34 -3.75 27.96 -4.66
N ILE A 35 -3.63 27.00 -3.74
CA ILE A 35 -4.55 25.86 -3.66
C ILE A 35 -5.98 26.34 -3.49
N ILE A 36 -6.21 27.26 -2.55
CA ILE A 36 -7.53 27.84 -2.29
C ILE A 36 -8.04 28.61 -3.52
N ARG A 37 -7.22 29.50 -4.08
CA ARG A 37 -7.61 30.37 -5.20
C ARG A 37 -7.97 29.60 -6.46
N TYR A 38 -7.23 28.53 -6.75
CA TYR A 38 -7.43 27.71 -7.94
C TYR A 38 -8.24 26.44 -7.69
N HIS A 39 -8.71 26.23 -6.44
CA HIS A 39 -9.47 25.06 -6.02
C HIS A 39 -8.78 23.75 -6.42
N LEU A 40 -7.50 23.63 -6.04
CA LEU A 40 -6.68 22.46 -6.37
C LEU A 40 -7.00 21.32 -5.40
N GLU A 41 -7.95 20.48 -5.78
CA GLU A 41 -8.49 19.40 -4.94
C GLU A 41 -8.64 18.07 -5.72
N PRO A 42 -8.68 16.92 -5.04
CA PRO A 42 -8.41 16.75 -3.60
C PRO A 42 -6.92 16.86 -3.26
N ILE A 43 -6.59 17.31 -2.05
CA ILE A 43 -5.20 17.32 -1.53
C ILE A 43 -4.97 16.19 -0.52
N ASN A 44 -3.89 15.42 -0.71
CA ASN A 44 -3.52 14.32 0.17
C ASN A 44 -2.53 14.81 1.25
N ILE A 45 -2.92 14.71 2.52
CA ILE A 45 -2.17 15.26 3.67
C ILE A 45 -1.72 14.15 4.61
N SER A 46 -0.42 14.08 4.91
CA SER A 46 0.11 13.16 5.92
C SER A 46 0.12 13.81 7.31
N PHE A 47 -0.84 13.41 8.13
CA PHE A 47 -1.12 13.98 9.45
C PHE A 47 -0.29 13.34 10.56
N HIS A 48 -0.04 12.03 10.55
CA HIS A 48 0.61 11.26 11.64
C HIS A 48 -0.05 11.38 13.03
N THR A 49 -0.19 12.59 13.57
CA THR A 49 -0.91 12.94 14.80
C THR A 49 -1.39 14.39 14.71
N THR A 50 -2.53 14.71 15.34
CA THR A 50 -2.98 16.09 15.52
C THR A 50 -2.38 16.75 16.78
N ASN A 51 -1.50 16.06 17.51
CA ASN A 51 -0.82 16.61 18.68
C ASN A 51 0.36 17.47 18.22
N PRO A 52 0.35 18.80 18.41
CA PRO A 52 1.38 19.67 17.84
C PRO A 52 2.80 19.36 18.34
N GLU A 53 2.95 19.04 19.63
CA GLU A 53 4.25 18.75 20.24
C GLU A 53 4.80 17.42 19.75
N LEU A 54 3.96 16.37 19.76
CA LEU A 54 4.32 15.06 19.24
C LEU A 54 4.62 15.11 17.74
N ARG A 55 3.85 15.88 16.97
CA ARG A 55 4.08 16.08 15.53
C ARG A 55 5.45 16.71 15.26
N CYS A 56 5.85 17.72 16.05
CA CYS A 56 7.19 18.31 15.97
C CYS A 56 8.29 17.29 16.27
N GLN A 57 8.09 16.40 17.24
CA GLN A 57 9.04 15.34 17.59
C GLN A 57 9.15 14.30 16.46
N MET A 58 8.02 13.78 15.97
CA MET A 58 7.96 12.75 14.93
C MET A 58 8.56 13.23 13.61
N LEU A 59 8.24 14.45 13.18
CA LEU A 59 8.74 15.00 11.91
C LEU A 59 10.08 15.72 12.03
N HIS A 60 10.70 15.71 13.22
CA HIS A 60 11.93 16.41 13.54
C HIS A 60 11.95 17.88 13.05
N ASN A 61 10.79 18.55 13.14
CA ASN A 61 10.57 19.88 12.58
C ASN A 61 9.74 20.72 13.56
N ARG A 62 10.37 21.76 14.11
CA ARG A 62 9.75 22.67 15.10
C ARG A 62 8.51 23.41 14.62
N PHE A 63 8.27 23.48 13.30
CA PHE A 63 7.10 24.14 12.70
C PHE A 63 5.99 23.16 12.35
N ALA A 64 6.17 21.85 12.58
CA ALA A 64 5.23 20.84 12.13
C ALA A 64 3.88 20.90 12.86
N GLY A 65 3.87 21.28 14.14
CA GLY A 65 2.64 21.53 14.88
C GLY A 65 1.86 22.72 14.34
N GLU A 66 2.54 23.83 14.04
CA GLU A 66 1.92 25.04 13.46
C GLU A 66 1.38 24.80 12.04
N ALA A 67 1.99 23.88 11.28
CA ALA A 67 1.53 23.53 9.94
C ALA A 67 0.11 22.95 9.93
N LEU A 68 -0.39 22.39 11.04
CA LEU A 68 -1.77 21.90 11.13
C LEU A 68 -2.81 23.02 10.96
N LYS A 69 -2.48 24.28 11.31
CA LYS A 69 -3.38 25.43 11.11
C LYS A 69 -3.68 25.71 9.64
N LYS A 70 -2.87 25.19 8.71
CA LYS A 70 -3.15 25.30 7.27
C LYS A 70 -4.34 24.43 6.86
N VAL A 71 -4.63 23.37 7.61
CA VAL A 71 -5.78 22.49 7.38
C VAL A 71 -7.08 23.24 7.65
N ASP A 72 -7.12 24.04 8.72
CA ASP A 72 -8.26 24.94 9.00
C ASP A 72 -8.54 25.87 7.82
N ARG A 73 -7.49 26.46 7.22
CA ARG A 73 -7.63 27.34 6.05
C ARG A 73 -8.18 26.63 4.82
N LEU A 74 -7.73 25.39 4.58
CA LEU A 74 -8.23 24.57 3.47
C LEU A 74 -9.70 24.16 3.72
N TYR A 75 -10.03 23.78 4.95
CA TYR A 75 -11.38 23.44 5.38
C TYR A 75 -12.34 24.62 5.25
N GLU A 76 -11.98 25.81 5.76
CA GLU A 76 -12.77 27.04 5.65
C GLU A 76 -13.02 27.46 4.19
N ALA A 77 -12.07 27.13 3.30
CA ALA A 77 -12.18 27.34 1.86
C ALA A 77 -12.98 26.24 1.13
N GLY A 78 -13.40 25.18 1.83
CA GLY A 78 -14.14 24.06 1.27
C GLY A 78 -13.32 23.17 0.33
N ILE A 79 -11.99 23.12 0.49
CA ILE A 79 -11.10 22.28 -0.32
C ILE A 79 -11.26 20.82 0.10
N GLU A 80 -11.49 19.93 -0.87
CA GLU A 80 -11.51 18.49 -0.61
C GLU A 80 -10.11 17.97 -0.22
N MET A 81 -10.05 17.14 0.80
CA MET A 81 -8.81 16.62 1.39
C MET A 81 -8.92 15.12 1.65
N ASN A 82 -7.80 14.41 1.54
CA ASN A 82 -7.62 13.07 2.10
C ASN A 82 -6.47 13.07 3.11
N GLY A 83 -6.55 12.22 4.12
CA GLY A 83 -5.57 12.11 5.19
C GLY A 83 -4.83 10.78 5.21
N GLN A 84 -3.63 10.81 5.79
CA GLN A 84 -2.89 9.62 6.19
C GLN A 84 -2.36 9.77 7.62
N ILE A 85 -2.47 8.69 8.39
CA ILE A 85 -1.85 8.50 9.69
C ILE A 85 -0.85 7.35 9.55
N VAL A 86 0.45 7.66 9.59
CA VAL A 86 1.51 6.66 9.72
C VAL A 86 1.72 6.40 11.21
N LEU A 87 1.42 5.19 11.66
CA LEU A 87 1.54 4.79 13.05
C LEU A 87 2.93 4.26 13.38
N CYS A 88 3.47 4.76 14.48
CA CYS A 88 4.69 4.33 15.13
C CYS A 88 4.33 3.80 16.52
N ARG A 89 4.69 2.54 16.78
CA ARG A 89 4.34 1.84 18.01
C ARG A 89 4.83 2.58 19.24
N GLY A 90 3.97 2.78 20.22
CA GLY A 90 4.26 3.46 21.49
C GLY A 90 4.54 4.96 21.35
N ILE A 91 4.26 5.56 20.19
CA ILE A 91 4.49 6.99 19.92
C ILE A 91 3.16 7.70 19.66
N ASN A 92 2.44 7.31 18.60
CA ASN A 92 1.17 7.92 18.19
C ASN A 92 0.04 6.90 18.00
N ASP A 93 0.16 5.72 18.60
CA ASP A 93 -0.91 4.71 18.70
C ASP A 93 -1.75 4.90 19.99
N GLY A 94 -2.72 4.01 20.21
CA GLY A 94 -3.57 4.04 21.41
C GLY A 94 -4.37 5.34 21.56
N GLU A 95 -4.27 5.99 22.71
CA GLU A 95 -5.01 7.23 23.01
C GLU A 95 -4.68 8.38 22.04
N GLU A 96 -3.44 8.47 21.56
CA GLU A 96 -3.04 9.50 20.59
C GLU A 96 -3.65 9.25 19.21
N LEU A 97 -3.82 7.98 18.80
CA LEU A 97 -4.57 7.63 17.60
C LEU A 97 -6.04 8.04 17.74
N GLU A 98 -6.68 7.71 18.87
CA GLU A 98 -8.07 8.10 19.11
C GLU A 98 -8.27 9.62 19.12
N ARG A 99 -7.34 10.34 19.75
CA ARG A 99 -7.33 11.82 19.73
C ARG A 99 -7.21 12.33 18.30
N THR A 100 -6.30 11.77 17.51
CA THR A 100 -6.08 12.16 16.12
C THR A 100 -7.33 11.91 15.26
N ILE A 101 -7.95 10.73 15.35
CA ILE A 101 -9.18 10.42 14.59
C ILE A 101 -10.31 11.39 14.98
N ARG A 102 -10.50 11.62 16.28
CA ARG A 102 -11.52 12.56 16.79
C ARG A 102 -11.34 13.97 16.23
N ASP A 103 -10.13 14.51 16.31
CA ASP A 103 -9.82 15.85 15.83
C ASP A 103 -10.03 15.95 14.31
N LEU A 104 -9.57 14.94 13.55
CA LEU A 104 -9.73 14.90 12.09
C LEU A 104 -11.18 14.75 11.64
N SER A 105 -12.01 14.01 12.38
CA SER A 105 -13.44 13.90 12.09
C SER A 105 -14.17 15.25 12.11
N GLY A 106 -13.61 16.28 12.77
CA GLY A 106 -14.12 17.64 12.77
C GLY A 106 -14.06 18.33 11.40
N TYR A 107 -13.23 17.84 10.47
CA TYR A 107 -13.10 18.38 9.12
C TYR A 107 -14.04 17.73 8.09
N LEU A 108 -14.88 16.77 8.50
CA LEU A 108 -15.94 16.24 7.65
C LEU A 108 -16.92 17.36 7.24
N PRO A 109 -17.40 17.40 6.00
CA PRO A 109 -17.14 16.45 4.91
C PRO A 109 -15.92 16.78 4.03
N CYS A 110 -15.20 17.88 4.28
CA CYS A 110 -14.09 18.29 3.40
C CYS A 110 -12.89 17.34 3.48
N LEU A 111 -12.56 16.83 4.67
CA LEU A 111 -11.66 15.68 4.80
C LEU A 111 -12.48 14.41 4.54
N GLN A 112 -12.36 13.85 3.34
CA GLN A 112 -13.25 12.81 2.83
C GLN A 112 -12.89 11.43 3.38
N SER A 113 -11.59 11.13 3.45
CA SER A 113 -11.09 9.83 3.88
C SER A 113 -9.72 9.95 4.53
N VAL A 114 -9.45 9.09 5.52
CA VAL A 114 -8.19 9.01 6.25
C VAL A 114 -7.73 7.55 6.33
N SER A 115 -6.54 7.25 5.84
CA SER A 115 -5.92 5.92 6.00
C SER A 115 -5.05 5.85 7.26
N VAL A 116 -5.08 4.72 7.97
CA VAL A 116 -4.17 4.37 9.07
C VAL A 116 -3.27 3.25 8.61
N VAL A 117 -1.96 3.51 8.50
CA VAL A 117 -0.97 2.55 8.00
C VAL A 117 0.18 2.39 8.99
N PRO A 118 0.79 1.20 9.12
CA PRO A 118 1.98 1.04 9.95
C PRO A 118 3.17 1.74 9.31
N VAL A 119 4.11 2.23 10.12
CA VAL A 119 5.41 2.69 9.62
C VAL A 119 6.16 1.55 8.93
N GLY A 120 6.61 1.78 7.70
CA GLY A 120 7.47 0.86 6.97
C GLY A 120 8.88 0.83 7.57
N LEU A 121 9.27 -0.27 8.19
CA LEU A 121 10.60 -0.42 8.79
C LEU A 121 11.55 -1.15 7.84
N THR A 122 12.42 -0.39 7.17
CA THR A 122 13.52 -0.97 6.39
C THR A 122 14.71 -1.35 7.29
N LYS A 123 15.64 -2.16 6.78
CA LYS A 123 16.90 -2.53 7.45
C LYS A 123 17.94 -1.39 7.41
N TYR A 124 17.72 -0.37 6.59
CA TYR A 124 18.64 0.76 6.39
C TYR A 124 18.30 1.92 7.32
N ARG A 125 18.48 1.74 8.64
CA ARG A 125 18.06 2.71 9.67
C ARG A 125 19.19 3.21 10.57
N ASP A 126 20.44 3.08 10.12
CA ASP A 126 21.60 3.54 10.88
C ASP A 126 21.54 5.06 11.13
N GLY A 127 21.53 5.44 12.41
CA GLY A 127 21.46 6.84 12.84
C GLY A 127 20.05 7.44 12.92
N LEU A 128 18.99 6.66 12.64
CA LEU A 128 17.60 7.09 12.79
C LEU A 128 17.02 6.71 14.17
N TYR A 129 15.89 7.31 14.53
CA TYR A 129 15.19 7.00 15.78
C TYR A 129 14.82 5.49 15.83
N PRO A 130 15.08 4.78 16.95
CA PRO A 130 14.77 3.37 17.08
C PRO A 130 13.25 3.18 17.17
N LEU A 131 12.65 2.59 16.14
CA LEU A 131 11.23 2.25 16.10
C LEU A 131 11.03 0.76 16.36
N GLU A 132 10.06 0.45 17.21
CA GLU A 132 9.65 -0.93 17.46
C GLU A 132 8.60 -1.37 16.44
N PRO A 133 8.65 -2.62 15.96
CA PRO A 133 7.59 -3.17 15.10
C PRO A 133 6.32 -3.40 15.92
N PHE A 134 5.17 -3.27 15.26
CA PHE A 134 3.89 -3.75 15.79
C PHE A 134 3.87 -5.28 15.89
N THR A 135 3.23 -5.82 16.94
CA THR A 135 2.91 -7.25 17.02
C THR A 135 1.50 -7.54 16.48
N PRO A 136 1.14 -8.82 16.27
CA PRO A 136 -0.24 -9.20 15.95
C PRO A 136 -1.26 -8.67 16.96
N GLU A 137 -0.94 -8.66 18.25
CA GLU A 137 -1.82 -8.13 19.29
C GLU A 137 -1.99 -6.61 19.20
N ASP A 138 -0.94 -5.88 18.85
CA ASP A 138 -1.03 -4.44 18.64
C ASP A 138 -1.87 -4.12 17.40
N ALA A 139 -1.71 -4.89 16.31
CA ALA A 139 -2.51 -4.75 15.10
C ALA A 139 -4.01 -4.92 15.38
N ARG A 140 -4.40 -5.91 16.18
CA ARG A 140 -5.80 -6.10 16.60
C ARG A 140 -6.37 -4.91 17.35
N LYS A 141 -5.58 -4.29 18.24
CA LYS A 141 -6.01 -3.09 18.97
C LYS A 141 -6.20 -1.90 18.03
N VAL A 142 -5.31 -1.74 17.04
CA VAL A 142 -5.46 -0.69 16.02
C VAL A 142 -6.73 -0.91 15.19
N LEU A 143 -6.97 -2.15 14.75
CA LEU A 143 -8.19 -2.52 14.02
C LEU A 143 -9.45 -2.26 14.84
N GLU A 144 -9.47 -2.64 16.12
CA GLU A 144 -10.58 -2.37 17.04
C GLU A 144 -10.90 -0.87 17.14
N VAL A 145 -9.88 -0.03 17.29
CA VAL A 145 -10.05 1.44 17.32
C VAL A 145 -10.62 1.93 15.99
N VAL A 146 -10.04 1.51 14.86
CA VAL A 146 -10.50 1.93 13.52
C VAL A 146 -11.95 1.50 13.27
N HIS A 147 -12.31 0.24 13.52
CA HIS A 147 -13.66 -0.26 13.28
C HIS A 147 -14.70 0.43 14.17
N ARG A 148 -14.37 0.69 15.45
CA ARG A 148 -15.26 1.45 16.34
C ARG A 148 -15.54 2.85 15.79
N TRP A 149 -14.51 3.56 15.36
CA TRP A 149 -14.67 4.89 14.76
C TRP A 149 -15.40 4.85 13.41
N GLN A 150 -15.15 3.83 12.59
CA GLN A 150 -15.90 3.61 11.35
C GLN A 150 -17.40 3.49 11.61
N ASP A 151 -17.79 2.65 12.57
CA ASP A 151 -19.20 2.44 12.90
C ASP A 151 -19.85 3.73 13.46
N GLU A 152 -19.17 4.43 14.38
CA GLU A 152 -19.64 5.71 14.95
C GLU A 152 -19.82 6.81 13.89
N LEU A 153 -18.87 6.94 12.95
CA LEU A 153 -18.91 7.97 11.91
C LEU A 153 -19.90 7.63 10.82
N TYR A 154 -20.05 6.35 10.47
CA TYR A 154 -21.01 5.92 9.46
C TYR A 154 -22.46 6.18 9.90
N GLU A 155 -22.79 5.95 11.17
CA GLU A 155 -24.12 6.30 11.70
C GLU A 155 -24.45 7.79 11.59
N LYS A 156 -23.45 8.66 11.75
CA LYS A 156 -23.62 10.12 11.77
C LYS A 156 -23.52 10.77 10.38
N TRP A 157 -22.66 10.25 9.52
CA TRP A 157 -22.26 10.88 8.27
C TRP A 157 -22.48 10.02 7.02
N GLY A 158 -22.81 8.73 7.18
CA GLY A 158 -22.93 7.79 6.07
C GLY A 158 -21.59 7.48 5.38
N SER A 159 -20.47 7.72 6.06
CA SER A 159 -19.10 7.47 5.60
C SER A 159 -18.31 6.80 6.71
N HIS A 160 -17.54 5.77 6.37
CA HIS A 160 -16.64 5.09 7.29
C HIS A 160 -15.42 5.96 7.61
N PHE A 161 -15.05 6.89 6.72
CA PHE A 161 -14.04 7.96 6.86
C PHE A 161 -12.62 7.49 7.19
N ILE A 162 -12.42 6.74 8.27
CA ILE A 162 -11.15 6.19 8.71
C ILE A 162 -11.00 4.75 8.21
N HIS A 163 -9.87 4.39 7.64
CA HIS A 163 -9.65 3.05 7.09
C HIS A 163 -8.28 2.50 7.47
N ALA A 164 -8.21 1.26 7.92
CA ALA A 164 -6.96 0.58 8.17
C ALA A 164 -6.37 0.04 6.85
N GLY A 165 -5.06 0.21 6.65
CA GLY A 165 -4.33 -0.44 5.57
C GLY A 165 -4.36 -1.97 5.67
N ASP A 166 -4.25 -2.64 4.52
CA ASP A 166 -4.34 -4.10 4.37
C ASP A 166 -3.28 -4.83 5.22
N GLU A 167 -2.12 -4.20 5.44
CA GLU A 167 -1.05 -4.77 6.29
C GLU A 167 -1.49 -5.02 7.74
N TRP A 168 -2.45 -4.25 8.28
CA TRP A 168 -2.97 -4.48 9.63
C TRP A 168 -3.72 -5.80 9.74
N TYR A 169 -4.57 -6.10 8.77
CA TYR A 169 -5.34 -7.35 8.74
C TYR A 169 -4.42 -8.56 8.55
N LEU A 170 -3.41 -8.45 7.68
CA LEU A 170 -2.40 -9.49 7.54
C LEU A 170 -1.66 -9.72 8.86
N LEU A 171 -1.20 -8.66 9.53
CA LEU A 171 -0.45 -8.76 10.78
C LEU A 171 -1.32 -9.32 11.92
N ALA A 172 -2.60 -8.95 11.97
CA ALA A 172 -3.57 -9.45 12.94
C ALA A 172 -4.04 -10.90 12.63
N GLY A 173 -3.87 -11.37 11.39
CA GLY A 173 -4.44 -12.64 10.92
C GLY A 173 -5.97 -12.58 10.81
N GLU A 174 -6.51 -11.42 10.43
CA GLU A 174 -7.94 -11.16 10.30
C GLU A 174 -8.33 -11.01 8.82
N GLU A 175 -9.60 -11.25 8.51
CA GLU A 175 -10.13 -11.06 7.16
C GLU A 175 -10.28 -9.58 6.82
N MET A 176 -10.05 -9.25 5.55
CA MET A 176 -10.27 -7.89 5.04
C MET A 176 -11.76 -7.55 5.05
N PRO A 177 -12.13 -6.29 5.35
CA PRO A 177 -13.50 -5.80 5.25
C PRO A 177 -14.15 -6.09 3.89
N PRO A 178 -15.48 -6.15 3.83
CA PRO A 178 -16.19 -6.23 2.55
C PRO A 178 -16.09 -4.89 1.79
N GLN A 179 -16.37 -4.91 0.48
CA GLN A 179 -16.19 -3.76 -0.42
C GLN A 179 -16.92 -2.48 0.05
N GLU A 180 -18.09 -2.65 0.66
CA GLU A 180 -18.95 -1.55 1.09
C GLU A 180 -18.34 -0.68 2.20
N ARG A 181 -17.32 -1.18 2.91
CA ARG A 181 -16.61 -0.45 3.98
C ARG A 181 -15.49 0.47 3.49
N TYR A 182 -15.23 0.51 2.18
CA TYR A 182 -14.12 1.28 1.60
C TYR A 182 -14.53 2.61 0.96
N ASP A 183 -15.82 2.97 0.98
CA ASP A 183 -16.35 4.26 0.50
C ASP A 183 -15.83 4.68 -0.89
N GLY A 184 -15.72 3.71 -1.81
CA GLY A 184 -15.22 3.96 -3.17
C GLY A 184 -13.69 3.91 -3.32
N TYR A 185 -12.96 3.35 -2.34
CA TYR A 185 -11.52 3.09 -2.39
C TYR A 185 -10.64 4.36 -2.55
N LEU A 186 -11.01 5.47 -1.88
CA LEU A 186 -10.24 6.73 -1.92
C LEU A 186 -8.78 6.60 -1.44
N GLN A 187 -8.47 5.54 -0.69
CA GLN A 187 -7.15 5.29 -0.08
C GLN A 187 -6.41 4.10 -0.74
N LEU A 188 -6.81 3.69 -1.94
CA LEU A 188 -6.23 2.53 -2.63
C LEU A 188 -4.71 2.68 -2.82
N GLU A 189 -4.27 3.87 -3.24
CA GLU A 189 -2.84 4.20 -3.41
C GLU A 189 -2.07 4.14 -2.09
N ASN A 190 -2.74 4.11 -0.94
CA ASN A 190 -2.13 4.03 0.37
C ASN A 190 -2.23 2.63 1.02
N GLY A 191 -2.47 1.60 0.20
CA GLY A 191 -2.52 0.22 0.69
C GLY A 191 -3.81 -0.11 1.44
N VAL A 192 -4.91 0.60 1.19
CA VAL A 192 -6.22 0.34 1.79
C VAL A 192 -7.15 -0.27 0.74
N GLY A 193 -7.54 -1.53 0.94
CA GLY A 193 -8.53 -2.23 0.11
C GLY A 193 -8.01 -2.81 -1.19
N MET A 194 -6.69 -2.78 -1.42
CA MET A 194 -6.06 -3.35 -2.62
C MET A 194 -6.33 -4.84 -2.75
N MET A 195 -6.23 -5.56 -1.63
CA MET A 195 -6.45 -7.01 -1.58
C MET A 195 -7.92 -7.36 -1.82
N ARG A 196 -8.85 -6.60 -1.23
CA ARG A 196 -10.29 -6.79 -1.45
C ARG A 196 -10.68 -6.49 -2.90
N LEU A 197 -10.17 -5.40 -3.47
CA LEU A 197 -10.45 -5.03 -4.86
C LEU A 197 -9.95 -6.11 -5.83
N LEU A 198 -8.70 -6.56 -5.66
CA LEU A 198 -8.11 -7.61 -6.47
C LEU A 198 -8.92 -8.92 -6.40
N GLU A 199 -9.36 -9.32 -5.22
CA GLU A 199 -10.20 -10.51 -5.04
C GLU A 199 -11.55 -10.37 -5.76
N ASN A 200 -12.20 -9.21 -5.65
CA ASN A 200 -13.51 -8.98 -6.26
C ASN A 200 -13.43 -8.96 -7.79
N GLU A 201 -12.47 -8.23 -8.35
CA GLU A 201 -12.24 -8.19 -9.80
C GLU A 201 -11.89 -9.58 -10.35
N PHE A 202 -11.09 -10.36 -9.61
CA PHE A 202 -10.78 -11.73 -9.99
C PHE A 202 -12.03 -12.59 -10.01
N GLN A 203 -12.86 -12.50 -8.96
CA GLN A 203 -14.06 -13.32 -8.83
C GLN A 203 -15.08 -13.00 -9.93
N GLU A 204 -15.31 -11.71 -10.21
CA GLU A 204 -16.19 -11.25 -11.28
C GLU A 204 -15.73 -11.78 -12.65
N ALA A 205 -14.43 -11.65 -12.95
CA ALA A 205 -13.83 -12.16 -14.17
C ALA A 205 -13.91 -13.70 -14.27
N PHE A 206 -13.61 -14.39 -13.17
CA PHE A 206 -13.56 -15.85 -13.09
C PHE A 206 -14.92 -16.51 -13.33
N ASP A 207 -16.00 -15.89 -12.86
CA ASP A 207 -17.37 -16.41 -12.98
C ASP A 207 -17.87 -16.43 -14.44
N GLY A 208 -17.33 -15.57 -15.30
CA GLY A 208 -17.63 -15.54 -16.73
C GLY A 208 -16.86 -16.54 -17.59
N LEU A 209 -15.91 -17.29 -17.02
CA LEU A 209 -14.98 -18.11 -17.79
C LEU A 209 -15.57 -19.49 -18.18
N PRO A 210 -15.37 -19.94 -19.43
CA PRO A 210 -15.88 -21.22 -19.91
C PRO A 210 -15.09 -22.44 -19.40
N GLY A 211 -13.83 -22.26 -19.01
CA GLY A 211 -12.89 -23.36 -18.75
C GLY A 211 -12.36 -24.01 -20.04
N ASP A 212 -11.24 -24.73 -19.92
CA ASP A 212 -10.67 -25.58 -20.97
C ASP A 212 -9.64 -26.58 -20.41
N ASP A 213 -9.21 -27.52 -21.25
CA ASP A 213 -8.20 -28.55 -20.91
C ASP A 213 -6.82 -28.25 -21.54
N LEU A 214 -6.57 -27.01 -21.97
CA LEU A 214 -5.31 -26.66 -22.63
C LEU A 214 -4.17 -26.71 -21.62
N SER A 215 -3.04 -27.29 -22.05
CA SER A 215 -1.84 -27.38 -21.23
C SER A 215 -1.15 -26.03 -21.16
N ARG A 216 -0.99 -25.50 -19.94
CA ARG A 216 -0.26 -24.28 -19.65
C ARG A 216 0.59 -24.51 -18.41
N GLU A 217 1.74 -23.88 -18.35
CA GLU A 217 2.59 -23.92 -17.16
C GLU A 217 3.24 -22.55 -17.00
N VAL A 218 2.92 -21.86 -15.90
CA VAL A 218 3.42 -20.52 -15.61
C VAL A 218 3.76 -20.41 -14.14
N SER A 219 4.54 -19.39 -13.80
CA SER A 219 4.89 -19.08 -12.42
C SER A 219 4.47 -17.67 -12.07
N VAL A 220 4.10 -17.43 -10.82
CA VAL A 220 3.71 -16.11 -10.29
C VAL A 220 4.58 -15.83 -9.09
N ALA A 221 5.26 -14.69 -9.06
CA ALA A 221 6.00 -14.25 -7.88
C ALA A 221 5.42 -12.95 -7.31
N THR A 222 5.22 -12.91 -6.00
CA THR A 222 4.65 -11.74 -5.31
C THR A 222 5.22 -11.58 -3.90
N GLY A 223 4.98 -10.42 -3.29
CA GLY A 223 5.34 -10.14 -1.91
C GLY A 223 4.46 -10.91 -0.91
N LYS A 224 4.94 -10.99 0.34
CA LYS A 224 4.28 -11.72 1.44
C LYS A 224 2.82 -11.33 1.66
N LEU A 225 2.46 -10.05 1.50
CA LEU A 225 1.09 -9.57 1.73
C LEU A 225 0.10 -10.20 0.75
N ALA A 226 0.44 -10.23 -0.53
CA ALA A 226 -0.47 -10.70 -1.58
C ALA A 226 -0.43 -12.22 -1.80
N TYR A 227 0.64 -12.89 -1.33
CA TYR A 227 0.88 -14.30 -1.60
C TYR A 227 -0.28 -15.24 -1.25
N PRO A 228 -0.91 -15.18 -0.06
CA PRO A 228 -2.02 -16.08 0.26
C PRO A 228 -3.22 -15.95 -0.70
N LEU A 229 -3.53 -14.72 -1.12
CA LEU A 229 -4.63 -14.46 -2.05
C LEU A 229 -4.28 -14.97 -3.46
N ILE A 230 -3.04 -14.77 -3.92
CA ILE A 230 -2.56 -15.30 -5.20
C ILE A 230 -2.63 -16.84 -5.23
N CYS A 231 -2.27 -17.52 -4.14
CA CYS A 231 -2.43 -18.97 -4.03
C CYS A 231 -3.90 -19.40 -4.16
N SER A 232 -4.81 -18.70 -3.46
CA SER A 232 -6.25 -18.95 -3.54
C SER A 232 -6.79 -18.78 -4.97
N MET A 233 -6.40 -17.69 -5.65
CA MET A 233 -6.77 -17.43 -7.04
C MET A 233 -6.21 -18.49 -8.01
N ALA A 234 -4.96 -18.90 -7.82
CA ALA A 234 -4.32 -19.94 -8.64
C ALA A 234 -5.05 -21.29 -8.50
N GLU A 235 -5.41 -21.71 -7.28
CA GLU A 235 -6.18 -22.94 -7.06
C GLU A 235 -7.60 -22.86 -7.63
N LYS A 236 -8.27 -21.70 -7.51
CA LYS A 236 -9.57 -21.46 -8.19
C LYS A 236 -9.44 -21.62 -9.70
N LEU A 237 -8.42 -21.02 -10.33
CA LEU A 237 -8.18 -21.17 -11.77
C LEU A 237 -7.93 -22.63 -12.16
N LYS A 238 -7.08 -23.34 -11.42
CA LYS A 238 -6.78 -24.76 -11.67
C LYS A 238 -8.03 -25.64 -11.64
N SER A 239 -9.01 -25.33 -10.78
CA SER A 239 -10.28 -26.07 -10.73
C SER A 239 -11.09 -25.99 -12.04
N ARG A 240 -10.93 -24.90 -12.80
CA ARG A 240 -11.63 -24.65 -14.07
C ARG A 240 -10.76 -24.96 -15.31
N TYR A 241 -9.45 -24.98 -15.12
CA TYR A 241 -8.44 -25.22 -16.15
C TYR A 241 -7.47 -26.32 -15.71
N PRO A 242 -7.90 -27.59 -15.68
CA PRO A 242 -7.11 -28.69 -15.11
C PRO A 242 -5.77 -28.94 -15.82
N GLY A 243 -5.62 -28.52 -17.08
CA GLY A 243 -4.37 -28.57 -17.83
C GLY A 243 -3.38 -27.45 -17.48
N THR A 244 -3.78 -26.47 -16.66
CA THR A 244 -2.98 -25.30 -16.29
C THR A 244 -2.28 -25.50 -14.95
N VAL A 245 -0.95 -25.54 -14.98
CA VAL A 245 -0.07 -25.57 -13.80
C VAL A 245 0.38 -24.15 -13.48
N ILE A 246 0.16 -23.71 -12.24
CA ILE A 246 0.53 -22.37 -11.77
C ILE A 246 1.42 -22.55 -10.55
N HIS A 247 2.72 -22.25 -10.68
CA HIS A 247 3.64 -22.24 -9.54
C HIS A 247 3.59 -20.88 -8.86
N THR A 248 3.31 -20.83 -7.56
CA THR A 248 3.27 -19.58 -6.80
C THR A 248 4.51 -19.46 -5.92
N TYR A 249 5.21 -18.33 -6.02
CA TYR A 249 6.41 -18.03 -5.26
C TYR A 249 6.21 -16.80 -4.36
N GLN A 250 6.35 -17.00 -3.06
CA GLN A 250 6.46 -15.91 -2.10
C GLN A 250 7.90 -15.39 -2.11
N ILE A 251 8.07 -14.10 -2.36
CA ILE A 251 9.38 -13.45 -2.34
C ILE A 251 9.54 -12.69 -1.04
N GLU A 252 10.59 -13.00 -0.29
CA GLU A 252 11.01 -12.24 0.88
C GLU A 252 11.76 -10.99 0.44
N ASN A 253 11.44 -9.85 1.03
CA ASN A 253 12.18 -8.61 0.78
C ASN A 253 13.49 -8.62 1.59
N ARG A 254 14.56 -9.20 1.06
CA ARG A 254 15.86 -9.24 1.75
C ARG A 254 16.63 -7.95 1.52
N TYR A 255 16.39 -7.26 0.42
CA TYR A 255 17.02 -5.98 0.12
C TYR A 255 16.64 -4.89 1.13
N PHE A 256 15.36 -4.55 1.29
CA PHE A 256 14.91 -3.56 2.26
C PHE A 256 14.62 -4.15 3.65
N GLY A 257 14.48 -5.46 3.78
CA GLY A 257 14.29 -6.16 5.06
C GLY A 257 12.96 -6.90 5.13
N GLU A 258 12.98 -8.09 5.74
CA GLU A 258 11.90 -9.10 5.63
C GLU A 258 10.55 -8.69 6.24
N ARG A 259 10.53 -7.58 6.97
CA ARG A 259 9.30 -6.96 7.50
C ARG A 259 8.52 -6.21 6.44
N ILE A 260 9.16 -5.85 5.32
CA ILE A 260 8.49 -5.25 4.17
C ILE A 260 7.76 -6.36 3.40
N THR A 261 6.43 -6.27 3.36
CA THR A 261 5.58 -7.35 2.84
C THR A 261 4.96 -7.07 1.47
N VAL A 262 4.97 -5.81 1.03
CA VAL A 262 4.34 -5.36 -0.21
C VAL A 262 5.16 -5.74 -1.45
N ALA A 263 4.48 -6.10 -2.54
CA ALA A 263 5.13 -6.48 -3.80
C ALA A 263 5.95 -5.33 -4.40
N GLY A 264 5.47 -4.09 -4.31
CA GLY A 264 6.14 -2.95 -4.96
C GLY A 264 7.50 -2.56 -4.37
N LEU A 265 7.91 -3.15 -3.25
CA LEU A 265 9.24 -2.98 -2.68
C LEU A 265 10.16 -4.18 -2.93
N ILE A 266 9.69 -5.24 -3.58
CA ILE A 266 10.51 -6.39 -3.97
C ILE A 266 11.48 -5.95 -5.06
N THR A 267 12.76 -6.30 -4.89
CA THR A 267 13.83 -5.91 -5.81
C THR A 267 14.17 -6.99 -6.83
N GLY A 268 14.88 -6.61 -7.90
CA GLY A 268 15.35 -7.58 -8.89
C GLY A 268 16.36 -8.56 -8.28
N GLN A 269 17.19 -8.12 -7.34
CA GLN A 269 18.06 -9.00 -6.55
C GLN A 269 17.30 -10.05 -5.75
N ASP A 270 16.23 -9.65 -5.04
CA ASP A 270 15.42 -10.59 -4.26
C ASP A 270 14.85 -11.71 -5.15
N LEU A 271 14.37 -11.36 -6.34
CA LEU A 271 13.86 -12.30 -7.34
C LEU A 271 14.95 -13.22 -7.89
N LYS A 272 16.10 -12.66 -8.31
CA LYS A 272 17.24 -13.44 -8.83
C LYS A 272 17.68 -14.52 -7.85
N GLU A 273 17.86 -14.16 -6.58
CA GLU A 273 18.38 -15.07 -5.56
C GLU A 273 17.37 -16.18 -5.20
N GLN A 274 16.09 -15.85 -5.10
CA GLN A 274 15.08 -16.78 -4.60
C GLN A 274 14.47 -17.67 -5.69
N LEU A 275 14.50 -17.21 -6.95
CA LEU A 275 13.98 -17.95 -8.09
C LEU A 275 15.05 -18.70 -8.88
N ALA A 276 16.34 -18.50 -8.59
CA ALA A 276 17.42 -19.24 -9.23
C ALA A 276 17.24 -20.76 -9.09
N GLY A 277 17.21 -21.46 -10.22
CA GLY A 277 17.06 -22.92 -10.28
C GLY A 277 15.66 -23.44 -9.93
N LYS A 278 14.65 -22.56 -9.81
CA LYS A 278 13.24 -22.96 -9.68
C LYS A 278 12.63 -23.27 -11.05
N ASP A 279 11.55 -24.04 -11.05
CA ASP A 279 10.77 -24.30 -12.26
C ASP A 279 9.85 -23.12 -12.56
N LEU A 280 10.16 -22.35 -13.59
CA LEU A 280 9.42 -21.13 -13.92
C LEU A 280 8.38 -21.35 -15.03
N GLY A 281 8.23 -22.58 -15.51
CA GLY A 281 7.34 -22.89 -16.62
C GLY A 281 7.67 -22.10 -17.89
N LYS A 282 6.62 -21.70 -18.63
CA LYS A 282 6.73 -20.93 -19.87
C LYS A 282 6.96 -19.44 -19.65
N ALA A 283 6.51 -18.90 -18.53
CA ALA A 283 6.68 -17.50 -18.17
C ALA A 283 6.51 -17.27 -16.67
N LEU A 284 7.31 -16.35 -16.14
CA LEU A 284 7.16 -15.77 -14.81
C LEU A 284 6.31 -14.50 -14.90
N LEU A 285 5.23 -14.47 -14.13
CA LEU A 285 4.28 -13.37 -14.01
C LEU A 285 4.67 -12.51 -12.81
N LEU A 286 4.95 -11.23 -13.06
CA LEU A 286 5.33 -10.26 -12.03
C LEU A 286 4.34 -9.08 -12.01
N PRO A 287 3.85 -8.67 -10.83
CA PRO A 287 3.06 -7.45 -10.69
C PRO A 287 3.79 -6.20 -11.22
N CYS A 288 3.07 -5.35 -11.94
CA CYS A 288 3.62 -4.12 -12.51
C CYS A 288 4.16 -3.13 -11.47
N ASN A 289 3.63 -3.18 -10.24
CA ASN A 289 4.08 -2.32 -9.15
C ASN A 289 5.47 -2.69 -8.60
N MET A 290 6.06 -3.82 -8.98
CA MET A 290 7.47 -4.15 -8.67
C MET A 290 8.47 -3.28 -9.45
N PHE A 291 8.01 -2.66 -10.54
CA PHE A 291 8.83 -1.84 -11.43
C PHE A 291 8.58 -0.36 -11.15
N ARG A 292 9.61 0.46 -11.40
CA ARG A 292 9.48 1.93 -11.37
C ARG A 292 8.43 2.38 -12.38
N SER A 293 7.69 3.43 -12.04
CA SER A 293 6.60 3.92 -12.88
C SER A 293 7.07 4.21 -14.31
N GLN A 294 6.41 3.59 -15.29
CA GLN A 294 6.70 3.71 -16.72
C GLN A 294 8.09 3.20 -17.16
N GLU A 295 8.77 2.42 -16.32
CA GLU A 295 10.08 1.84 -16.60
C GLU A 295 10.05 0.32 -16.42
N GLU A 296 10.93 -0.39 -17.12
CA GLU A 296 11.16 -1.84 -16.93
C GLU A 296 12.36 -2.08 -15.98
N VAL A 297 12.41 -1.30 -14.90
CA VAL A 297 13.54 -1.26 -13.95
C VAL A 297 13.02 -1.37 -12.52
N PHE A 298 13.62 -2.24 -11.72
CA PHE A 298 13.31 -2.42 -10.30
C PHE A 298 13.91 -1.29 -9.43
N LEU A 299 13.53 -1.21 -8.16
CA LEU A 299 14.05 -0.19 -7.24
C LEU A 299 15.57 -0.27 -7.03
N ASP A 300 16.19 -1.43 -7.21
CA ASP A 300 17.63 -1.67 -7.08
C ASP A 300 18.41 -1.55 -8.41
N ASP A 301 17.84 -0.87 -9.41
CA ASP A 301 18.40 -0.64 -10.74
C ASP A 301 18.57 -1.90 -11.63
N VAL A 302 18.16 -3.08 -11.14
CA VAL A 302 18.07 -4.27 -11.99
C VAL A 302 17.02 -4.03 -13.08
N THR A 303 17.34 -4.38 -14.32
CA THR A 303 16.40 -4.27 -15.44
C THR A 303 15.61 -5.56 -15.63
N LEU A 304 14.46 -5.48 -16.29
CA LEU A 304 13.70 -6.66 -16.73
C LEU A 304 14.56 -7.60 -17.57
N THR A 305 15.36 -7.06 -18.50
CA THR A 305 16.26 -7.84 -19.36
C THR A 305 17.29 -8.60 -18.54
N GLU A 306 17.94 -7.96 -17.57
CA GLU A 306 18.89 -8.64 -16.69
C GLU A 306 18.24 -9.75 -15.86
N LEU A 307 16.98 -9.57 -15.45
CA LEU A 307 16.25 -10.60 -14.71
C LEU A 307 15.88 -11.79 -15.60
N LYS A 308 15.42 -11.53 -16.84
CA LYS A 308 15.17 -12.58 -17.85
C LYS A 308 16.42 -13.41 -18.13
N ASP A 309 17.55 -12.73 -18.34
CA ASP A 309 18.84 -13.38 -18.62
C ASP A 309 19.32 -14.22 -17.43
N ALA A 310 19.18 -13.70 -16.21
CA ALA A 310 19.61 -14.40 -15.00
C ALA A 310 18.77 -15.65 -14.70
N LEU A 311 17.45 -15.59 -14.92
CA LEU A 311 16.53 -16.69 -14.65
C LEU A 311 16.32 -17.63 -15.86
N GLN A 312 16.83 -17.25 -17.03
CA GLN A 312 16.62 -17.94 -18.31
C GLN A 312 15.13 -18.22 -18.59
N SER A 313 14.27 -17.25 -18.26
CA SER A 313 12.82 -17.38 -18.35
C SER A 313 12.19 -16.13 -18.95
N GLU A 314 11.10 -16.31 -19.69
CA GLU A 314 10.27 -15.19 -20.11
C GLU A 314 9.56 -14.58 -18.90
N ILE A 315 9.44 -13.26 -18.90
CA ILE A 315 8.80 -12.52 -17.82
C ILE A 315 7.75 -11.61 -18.43
N ASP A 316 6.51 -11.76 -17.96
CA ASP A 316 5.37 -10.93 -18.33
C ASP A 316 4.99 -10.04 -17.14
N ILE A 317 4.92 -8.74 -17.40
CA ILE A 317 4.45 -7.74 -16.43
C ILE A 317 2.92 -7.77 -16.42
N VAL A 318 2.35 -8.10 -15.27
CA VAL A 318 0.91 -8.19 -15.04
C VAL A 318 0.43 -6.90 -14.40
N LYS A 319 -0.59 -6.29 -15.00
CA LYS A 319 -1.26 -5.11 -14.42
C LYS A 319 -2.02 -5.47 -13.15
N SER A 320 -2.47 -4.46 -12.42
CA SER A 320 -2.95 -4.64 -11.05
C SER A 320 -4.33 -5.31 -10.89
N SER A 321 -5.09 -5.54 -11.97
CA SER A 321 -6.46 -6.06 -11.84
C SER A 321 -6.55 -7.58 -11.73
N GLY A 322 -7.64 -8.06 -11.13
CA GLY A 322 -7.94 -9.49 -11.08
C GLY A 322 -8.14 -10.14 -12.45
N GLN A 323 -8.72 -9.40 -13.41
CA GLN A 323 -8.85 -9.84 -14.80
C GLN A 323 -7.48 -9.97 -15.47
N ASP A 324 -6.59 -9.00 -15.28
CA ASP A 324 -5.24 -9.03 -15.88
C ASP A 324 -4.44 -10.25 -15.37
N PHE A 325 -4.63 -10.65 -14.11
CA PHE A 325 -4.05 -11.88 -13.57
C PHE A 325 -4.54 -13.13 -14.32
N ILE A 326 -5.86 -13.25 -14.51
CA ILE A 326 -6.47 -14.36 -15.26
C ILE A 326 -5.95 -14.39 -16.70
N ASP A 327 -5.97 -13.26 -17.39
CA ASP A 327 -5.54 -13.14 -18.77
C ASP A 327 -4.07 -13.54 -18.93
N ALA A 328 -3.21 -13.09 -18.00
CA ALA A 328 -1.80 -13.43 -18.00
C ALA A 328 -1.55 -14.94 -17.79
N VAL A 329 -2.31 -15.58 -16.92
CA VAL A 329 -2.23 -17.04 -16.69
C VAL A 329 -2.73 -17.82 -17.91
N LEU A 330 -3.85 -17.41 -18.50
CA LEU A 330 -4.52 -18.16 -19.57
C LEU A 330 -3.96 -17.86 -20.97
N LYS A 331 -3.11 -16.84 -21.11
CA LYS A 331 -2.40 -16.50 -22.36
C LYS A 331 -1.68 -17.72 -22.93
N LEU A 332 -1.96 -18.03 -24.20
CA LEU A 332 -1.33 -19.12 -24.94
C LEU A 332 0.13 -18.74 -25.25
N ARG A 333 1.07 -19.63 -24.91
CA ARG A 333 2.52 -19.44 -25.04
C ARG A 333 3.21 -20.66 -25.62
#